data_AF-A0A959DC57-F1
#
_entry.id   AF-A0A959DC57-F1
#
_cell.length_a   1.000
_cell.length_b   1.000
_cell.length_c   1.000
_cell.angle_alpha   90.00
_cell.angle_beta   90.00
_cell.angle_gamma   90.00
#
_symmetry.space_group_name_H-M   'P 1'
#
loop_
_entity.id
_entity.type
_entity.pdbx_description
1 polymer ?
#
loop_
_entity_poly.entity_id
_entity_poly.type
_entity_poly.pdbx_seq_one_letter_code
_entity_poly.pdbx_strand_id
1 'polypeptide(L)' 'MQLPWFRRIGMFFIPSNLIGWLVLLAAMAYAVYTFIDIDRRSHSVSDTLINFVLNLLIIGAVYSLIAFLTSKAGKHQN' A
#
# COMPACT_ATOMS: atom_id res chain seq x y z
N MET A 1 -20.97 -4.65 15.55
CA MET A 1 -19.49 -4.82 15.54
C MET A 1 -18.98 -4.26 14.22
N GLN A 2 -18.45 -3.03 14.20
CA GLN A 2 -17.83 -2.51 12.98
C GLN A 2 -16.46 -3.17 12.81
N LEU A 3 -16.33 -4.02 11.78
CA LEU A 3 -15.05 -4.63 11.45
C LEU A 3 -14.09 -3.53 10.98
N PRO A 4 -12.90 -3.40 11.59
CA PRO A 4 -11.89 -2.45 11.13
C PRO A 4 -11.53 -2.77 9.67
N TRP A 5 -11.11 -1.77 8.91
CA TRP A 5 -10.76 -1.96 7.49
C TRP A 5 -9.49 -2.78 7.32
N PHE A 6 -8.57 -2.62 8.26
CA PHE A 6 -7.33 -3.38 8.33
C PHE A 6 -7.11 -3.96 9.72
N ARG A 7 -6.58 -5.18 9.74
CA ARG A 7 -6.08 -5.86 10.93
C ARG A 7 -4.56 -5.77 10.97
N ARG A 8 -4.02 -5.25 12.06
CA ARG A 8 -2.58 -5.22 12.30
C ARG A 8 -2.09 -6.61 12.72
N ILE A 9 -1.09 -7.12 12.03
CA ILE A 9 -0.36 -8.36 12.34
C ILE A 9 1.13 -8.02 12.51
N GLY A 10 1.53 -7.71 13.74
CA GLY A 10 2.89 -7.24 14.02
C GLY A 10 3.17 -5.88 13.37
N MET A 11 4.13 -5.84 12.43
CA MET A 11 4.46 -4.64 11.66
C MET A 11 3.55 -4.42 10.45
N PHE A 12 2.90 -5.47 9.94
CA PHE A 12 2.11 -5.42 8.72
C PHE A 12 0.61 -5.21 8.99
N PHE A 13 -0.11 -4.78 7.95
CA PHE A 13 -1.56 -4.61 7.97
C PHE A 13 -2.20 -5.44 6.86
N ILE A 14 -3.12 -6.33 7.24
CA ILE A 14 -3.90 -7.16 6.32
C ILE A 14 -5.31 -6.59 6.21
N PRO A 15 -5.89 -6.47 5.01
CA PRO A 15 -7.27 -6.05 4.83
C PRO A 15 -8.26 -7.04 5.47
N SER A 16 -9.24 -6.53 6.20
CA SER A 16 -10.27 -7.34 6.89
C SER A 16 -11.67 -7.16 6.32
N ASN A 17 -11.86 -6.21 5.40
CA ASN A 17 -13.12 -5.99 4.71
C ASN A 17 -12.90 -5.56 3.24
N LEU A 18 -14.00 -5.40 2.50
CA LEU A 18 -13.96 -5.05 1.08
C LEU A 18 -13.20 -3.73 0.81
N ILE A 19 -13.35 -2.73 1.67
CA ILE A 19 -12.68 -1.43 1.51
C ILE A 19 -11.16 -1.58 1.66
N GLY A 20 -10.69 -2.35 2.65
CA GLY A 20 -9.27 -2.65 2.81
C GLY A 20 -8.69 -3.38 1.59
N TRP A 21 -9.44 -4.33 1.03
CA TRP A 21 -9.04 -5.03 -0.20
C TRP A 21 -8.97 -4.09 -1.41
N LEU A 22 -9.91 -3.16 -1.55
CA LEU A 22 -9.87 -2.14 -2.61
C LEU A 22 -8.63 -1.25 -2.50
N VAL A 23 -8.27 -0.83 -1.29
CA VAL A 23 -7.06 -0.03 -1.05
C VAL A 23 -5.79 -0.83 -1.40
N LEU A 24 -5.73 -2.11 -1.04
CA LEU A 24 -4.61 -2.98 -1.41
C LEU A 24 -4.50 -3.12 -2.94
N LEU A 25 -5.62 -3.40 -3.62
CA LEU A 25 -5.66 -3.51 -5.07
C LEU A 25 -5.26 -2.20 -5.76
N ALA A 26 -5.71 -1.06 -5.25
CA ALA A 26 -5.31 0.25 -5.76
C ALA A 26 -3.81 0.48 -5.60
N ALA A 27 -3.23 0.13 -4.45
CA ALA A 27 -1.79 0.24 -4.22
C ALA A 27 -0.99 -0.67 -5.17
N MET A 28 -1.44 -1.90 -5.39
CA MET A 28 -0.81 -2.84 -6.34
C MET A 28 -0.91 -2.33 -7.79
N ALA A 29 -2.09 -1.89 -8.22
CA ALA A 29 -2.30 -1.35 -9.56
C ALA A 29 -1.42 -0.12 -9.79
N TYR A 30 -1.31 0.76 -8.80
CA TYR A 30 -0.46 1.94 -8.88
C TYR A 30 1.03 1.57 -8.92
N ALA A 31 1.47 0.56 -8.17
CA ALA A 31 2.84 0.06 -8.24
C ALA A 31 3.18 -0.48 -9.64
N VAL A 32 2.28 -1.27 -10.25
CA VAL A 32 2.45 -1.77 -11.62
C VAL A 32 2.49 -0.62 -12.63
N TYR A 33 1.57 0.34 -12.52
CA TYR A 33 1.56 1.53 -13.36
C TYR A 33 2.89 2.30 -13.27
N THR A 34 3.37 2.52 -12.05
CA THR A 34 4.62 3.26 -11.79
C THR A 34 5.83 2.51 -12.34
N PHE A 35 5.86 1.18 -12.22
CA PHE A 35 6.90 0.35 -12.84
C PHE A 35 6.96 0.55 -14.35
N ILE A 36 5.80 0.46 -15.03
CA ILE A 36 5.72 0.63 -16.50
C ILE A 36 6.13 2.05 -16.91
N ASP A 37 5.73 3.07 -16.15
CA ASP A 37 6.08 4.46 -16.44
C ASP A 37 7.59 4.72 -16.28
N ILE A 38 8.21 4.17 -15.24
CA ILE A 38 9.66 4.27 -15.02
C ILE A 38 10.41 3.51 -16.12
N ASP A 39 10.02 2.27 -16.40
CA ASP A 39 10.69 1.41 -17.40
C ASP A 39 10.72 2.07 -18.79
N ARG A 40 9.64 2.76 -19.18
CA ARG A 40 9.57 3.52 -20.44
C ARG A 40 10.53 4.70 -20.53
N ARG A 41 10.98 5.23 -19.40
CA ARG A 41 11.87 6.41 -19.32
C ARG A 41 13.31 6.03 -18.97
N SER A 42 13.53 4.84 -18.44
CA SER A 42 14.84 4.37 -18.01
C SER A 42 15.67 3.85 -19.18
N HIS A 43 16.97 4.13 -19.13
CA HIS A 43 17.94 3.70 -20.14
C HIS A 43 18.67 2.40 -19.75
N SER A 44 18.46 1.90 -18.54
CA SER A 44 19.07 0.65 -18.05
C SER A 44 18.17 -0.01 -17.00
N VAL A 45 18.30 -1.33 -16.85
CA VAL A 45 17.55 -2.10 -15.85
C VAL A 45 17.86 -1.63 -14.43
N SER A 46 19.12 -1.26 -14.15
CA SER A 46 19.53 -0.74 -12.84
C SER A 46 18.83 0.57 -12.50
N ASP A 47 18.68 1.46 -13.50
CA ASP A 47 17.96 2.72 -13.35
C ASP A 47 16.46 2.48 -13.09
N THR A 48 15.84 1.55 -13.83
CA THR A 48 14.45 1.13 -13.57
C THR A 48 14.29 0.62 -12.14
N LEU A 49 15.19 -0.28 -11.71
CA LEU A 49 15.08 -0.95 -10.41
C LEU A 49 15.27 0.02 -9.23
N ILE A 50 16.27 0.90 -9.28
CA ILE A 50 16.52 1.87 -8.19
C ILE A 50 15.32 2.81 -8.03
N ASN A 51 14.83 3.38 -9.14
CA ASN A 51 13.68 4.27 -9.11
C ASN A 51 12.40 3.54 -8.67
N PHE A 52 12.20 2.31 -9.15
CA PHE A 52 11.04 1.53 -8.77
C PHE A 52 11.04 1.15 -7.29
N VAL A 53 12.18 0.73 -6.73
CA VAL A 53 12.29 0.39 -5.30
C VAL A 53 11.96 1.60 -4.43
N LEU A 54 12.46 2.79 -4.76
CA LEU A 54 12.13 4.01 -4.02
C LEU A 54 10.63 4.32 -4.09
N ASN A 55 10.01 4.22 -5.26
CA ASN A 55 8.57 4.41 -5.42
C ASN A 55 7.77 3.36 -4.64
N LEU A 56 8.19 2.09 -4.66
CA LEU A 56 7.55 1.00 -3.94
C LEU A 56 7.58 1.22 -2.43
N LEU A 57 8.69 1.75 -1.88
CA LEU A 57 8.79 2.13 -0.46
C LEU A 57 7.80 3.25 -0.11
N ILE A 58 7.66 4.26 -0.98
CA ILE A 58 6.70 5.36 -0.78
C ILE A 58 5.28 4.83 -0.80
N ILE A 59 4.93 3.99 -1.79
CA ILE A 59 3.60 3.36 -1.90
C ILE A 59 3.31 2.52 -0.65
N GLY A 60 4.29 1.72 -0.19
CA GLY A 60 4.17 0.91 1.02
C GLY A 60 3.99 1.75 2.29
N ALA A 61 4.68 2.90 2.39
CA ALA A 61 4.52 3.83 3.50
C ALA A 61 3.13 4.47 3.52
N VAL A 62 2.63 4.91 2.36
CA VAL A 62 1.27 5.47 2.22
C VAL A 62 0.21 4.42 2.56
N TYR A 63 0.35 3.20 2.04
CA TYR A 63 -0.54 2.08 2.39
C TYR A 63 -0.54 1.81 3.90
N SER A 64 0.64 1.77 4.51
CA SER A 64 0.78 1.54 5.95
C SER A 64 0.18 2.66 6.79
N LEU A 65 0.29 3.92 6.34
CA LEU A 65 -0.32 5.07 6.99
C LEU A 65 -1.85 5.00 6.93
N ILE A 66 -2.42 4.72 5.75
CA ILE A 66 -3.87 4.54 5.58
C ILE A 66 -4.36 3.41 6.49
N ALA A 67 -3.67 2.26 6.47
CA ALA A 67 -4.02 1.11 7.28
C ALA A 67 -3.90 1.40 8.79
N PHE A 68 -2.88 2.14 9.22
CA PHE A 68 -2.72 2.55 10.61
C PHE A 68 -3.87 3.42 11.10
N LEU A 69 -4.23 4.46 10.33
CA LEU A 69 -5.32 5.39 10.67
C LEU A 69 -6.68 4.67 10.70
N THR A 70 -6.93 3.80 9.73
CA THR A 70 -8.21 3.08 9.61
C THR A 70 -8.31 1.84 10.51
N SER A 71 -7.18 1.32 11.01
CA SER A 71 -7.18 0.25 12.03
C SER A 71 -7.63 0.76 13.41
N LYS A 72 -7.32 2.02 13.75
CA LYS A 72 -7.68 2.63 15.05
C LYS A 72 -9.13 3.09 15.12
N ALA A 73 -9.76 3.39 14.00
CA ALA A 73 -11.16 3.85 13.94
C ALA A 73 -12.16 2.83 14.55
N GLY A 74 -11.85 1.54 14.54
CA GLY A 74 -12.65 0.50 15.19
C GLY A 74 -12.41 0.35 16.71
N LYS A 75 -11.42 1.02 17.29
CA LYS A 75 -11.00 0.83 18.69
C LYS A 75 -11.52 1.91 19.66
N HIS A 76 -12.18 2.95 19.15
CA HIS A 76 -12.68 4.09 19.94
C HIS A 76 -14.16 3.96 20.36
N GLN A 77 -14.76 2.77 20.25
CA GLN A 77 -16.18 2.51 20.57
C GLN A 77 -16.41 1.62 21.81
N ASN A 78 -15.41 1.43 22.68
CA ASN A 78 -15.59 0.75 23.97
C ASN A 78 -15.16 1.65 25.13
#